data_AF-A0A968DUU6-F1
#
_entry.id   AF-A0A968DUU6-F1
#
_cell.length_a   1.000
_cell.length_b   1.000
_cell.length_c   1.000
_cell.angle_alpha   90.00
_cell.angle_beta   90.00
_cell.angle_gamma   90.00
#
_symmetry.space_group_name_H-M   'P 1'
#
loop_
_entity.id
_entity.type
_entity.pdbx_description
1 polymer ?
#
loop_
_entity_poly.entity_id
_entity_poly.type
_entity_poly.pdbx_seq_one_letter_code
_entity_poly.pdbx_strand_id
1 'polypeptide(L)'
;SNKKMIKRVIAIGTDVIKGENKNIYLNGQMIHEPYVQHTRDETVTELDNFGPVTVPEDALFVMGDNRDESFDSRFFGVVSLDKVEGKAICVQWSKKSNRNGSRIH
;
A
#
# COMPACT_ATOMS: atom_id res chain seq x y z
N SER A 1 23.35 10.09 6.32
CA SER A 1 22.99 8.83 7.00
C SER A 1 22.15 7.96 6.09
N ASN A 2 22.51 6.70 5.91
CA ASN A 2 21.73 5.76 5.11
C ASN A 2 20.75 5.02 6.05
N LYS A 3 19.52 5.54 6.18
CA LYS A 3 18.53 5.02 7.13
C LYS A 3 17.82 3.83 6.48
N LYS A 4 18.16 2.61 6.91
CA LYS A 4 17.42 1.41 6.52
C LYS A 4 16.07 1.39 7.23
N MET A 5 15.01 1.08 6.48
CA MET A 5 13.64 1.05 6.99
C MET A 5 12.99 -0.27 6.58
N ILE A 6 12.20 -0.86 7.48
CA ILE A 6 11.38 -2.03 7.19
C ILE A 6 9.94 -1.53 7.01
N LYS A 7 9.35 -1.86 5.86
CA LYS A 7 7.97 -1.53 5.48
C LYS A 7 7.33 -2.73 4.79
N ARG A 8 6.01 -2.79 4.82
CA ARG A 8 5.22 -3.79 4.10
C ARG A 8 4.88 -3.27 2.71
N VAL A 9 5.00 -4.12 1.70
CA VAL A 9 4.51 -3.84 0.35
C VAL A 9 3.00 -3.99 0.35
N ILE A 10 2.27 -2.96 -0.07
CA ILE A 10 0.80 -2.96 -0.14
C ILE A 10 0.31 -3.06 -1.59
N ALA A 11 1.01 -2.43 -2.53
CA ALA A 11 0.69 -2.47 -3.96
C ALA A 11 1.97 -2.52 -4.79
N ILE A 12 1.88 -3.16 -5.96
CA ILE A 12 2.99 -3.33 -6.91
C ILE A 12 2.57 -2.86 -8.30
N GLY A 13 3.49 -2.89 -9.26
CA GLY A 13 3.28 -2.44 -10.63
C GLY A 13 1.88 -2.58 -11.20
N THR A 14 1.39 -1.50 -11.79
CA THR A 14 0.05 -1.28 -12.37
C THR A 14 -1.14 -1.35 -11.40
N ASP A 15 -0.95 -1.77 -10.14
CA ASP A 15 -2.02 -1.71 -9.14
C ASP A 15 -2.46 -0.26 -8.88
N VAL A 16 -3.74 -0.09 -8.56
CA VAL A 16 -4.31 1.16 -8.07
C VAL A 16 -4.62 1.03 -6.59
N ILE A 17 -4.01 1.86 -5.76
CA ILE A 17 -4.25 1.91 -4.32
C ILE A 17 -4.94 3.20 -3.90
N LYS A 18 -5.92 3.10 -3.00
CA LYS A 18 -6.63 4.22 -2.38
C LYS A 18 -6.76 3.99 -0.88
N GLY A 19 -6.55 5.02 -0.08
CA GLY A 19 -6.95 5.07 1.32
C GLY A 19 -8.23 5.88 1.47
N GLU A 20 -9.20 5.37 2.23
CA GLU A 20 -10.44 6.09 2.55
C GLU A 20 -10.93 5.70 3.95
N ASN A 21 -11.04 6.68 4.84
CA ASN A 21 -11.49 6.49 6.22
C ASN A 21 -10.78 5.33 6.94
N LYS A 22 -9.45 5.34 6.91
CA LYS A 22 -8.53 4.30 7.45
C LYS A 22 -8.55 2.96 6.71
N ASN A 23 -9.48 2.73 5.79
CA ASN A 23 -9.51 1.51 4.98
C ASN A 23 -8.61 1.64 3.75
N ILE A 24 -8.02 0.52 3.32
CA ILE A 24 -7.30 0.43 2.05
C ILE A 24 -8.11 -0.31 1.02
N TYR A 25 -8.10 0.26 -0.18
CA TYR A 25 -8.66 -0.32 -1.38
C TYR A 25 -7.53 -0.57 -2.37
N LEU A 26 -7.39 -1.82 -2.82
CA LEU A 26 -6.47 -2.24 -3.85
C LEU A 26 -7.28 -2.70 -5.07
N ASN A 27 -7.05 -2.07 -6.22
CA ASN A 27 -7.79 -2.30 -7.46
C ASN A 27 -9.32 -2.23 -7.25
N GLY A 28 -9.76 -1.29 -6.43
CA GLY A 28 -11.18 -1.07 -6.09
C GLY A 28 -11.74 -2.01 -5.01
N GLN A 29 -10.97 -3.00 -4.53
CA GLN A 29 -11.42 -3.91 -3.48
C GLN A 29 -10.82 -3.53 -2.13
N MET A 30 -11.67 -3.39 -1.11
CA MET A 30 -11.19 -3.21 0.27
C MET A 30 -10.40 -4.44 0.72
N ILE A 31 -9.19 -4.24 1.26
CA ILE A 31 -8.36 -5.31 1.79
C ILE A 31 -8.49 -5.41 3.31
N HIS A 32 -8.44 -6.64 3.82
CA HIS A 32 -8.40 -6.90 5.26
C HIS A 32 -6.96 -6.94 5.75
N GLU A 33 -6.61 -6.04 6.68
CA GLU A 33 -5.25 -5.85 7.18
C GLU A 33 -5.11 -6.21 8.67
N PRO A 34 -5.17 -7.50 9.05
CA PRO A 34 -5.12 -7.91 10.47
C PRO A 34 -3.77 -7.64 11.16
N TYR A 35 -2.75 -7.24 10.39
CA TYR A 35 -1.42 -6.90 10.89
C TYR A 35 -1.28 -5.41 11.24
N VAL A 36 -2.25 -4.56 10.88
CA VAL A 36 -2.16 -3.12 11.08
C VAL A 36 -2.46 -2.75 12.53
N GLN A 37 -1.65 -1.85 13.05
CA GLN A 37 -1.83 -1.19 14.34
C GLN A 37 -2.14 0.28 14.09
N HIS A 38 -3.26 0.74 14.64
CA HIS A 38 -3.57 2.15 14.77
C HIS A 38 -3.31 2.57 16.22
N THR A 39 -2.66 3.72 16.40
CA THR A 39 -2.51 4.35 17.71
C THR A 39 -3.63 5.37 17.96
N ARG A 40 -4.37 5.74 16.90
CA ARG A 40 -5.51 6.65 16.91
C ARG A 40 -6.77 5.90 16.52
N ASP A 41 -7.51 5.42 17.51
CA ASP A 41 -8.60 4.46 17.27
C ASP A 41 -9.82 5.09 16.57
N GLU A 42 -10.05 6.41 16.70
CA GLU A 42 -11.28 7.03 16.16
C GLU A 42 -11.05 8.28 15.30
N THR A 43 -9.83 8.81 15.23
CA THR A 43 -9.55 10.02 14.46
C THR A 43 -9.13 9.68 13.04
N VAL A 44 -9.97 10.03 12.06
CA VAL A 44 -9.63 10.04 10.64
C VAL A 44 -8.90 11.34 10.31
N THR A 45 -7.79 11.23 9.58
CA THR A 45 -6.95 12.35 9.15
C THR A 45 -6.76 12.35 7.64
N GLU A 46 -6.11 13.39 7.11
CA GLU A 46 -5.74 13.45 5.69
C GLU A 46 -4.84 12.26 5.28
N LEU A 47 -4.02 11.73 6.20
CA LEU A 47 -3.19 10.55 5.95
C LEU A 47 -3.99 9.26 5.76
N ASP A 48 -5.24 9.24 6.21
CA ASP A 48 -6.15 8.11 6.08
C ASP A 48 -6.97 8.18 4.78
N ASN A 49 -6.85 9.29 4.03
CA ASN A 49 -7.58 9.58 2.80
C ASN A 49 -6.60 10.00 1.70
N PHE A 50 -6.24 9.08 0.82
CA PHE A 50 -5.24 9.31 -0.22
C PHE A 50 -5.54 8.54 -1.49
N GLY A 51 -4.88 8.96 -2.58
CA GLY A 51 -5.05 8.35 -3.88
C GLY A 51 -6.38 8.72 -4.56
N PRO A 52 -6.77 7.98 -5.61
CA PRO A 52 -6.11 6.76 -6.11
C PRO A 52 -4.69 7.03 -6.64
N VAL A 53 -3.78 6.09 -6.37
CA VAL A 53 -2.40 6.09 -6.88
C VAL A 53 -2.21 4.86 -7.74
N THR A 54 -1.86 5.04 -9.02
CA THR A 54 -1.41 3.95 -9.88
C THR A 54 0.08 3.73 -9.67
N VAL A 55 0.48 2.52 -9.28
CA VAL A 55 1.88 2.15 -9.07
C VAL A 55 2.55 1.88 -10.42
N PRO A 56 3.68 2.51 -10.76
CA PRO A 56 4.44 2.18 -11.96
C PRO A 56 4.97 0.73 -11.94
N GLU A 57 5.18 0.13 -13.12
CA GLU A 57 5.57 -1.29 -13.30
C GLU A 57 6.78 -1.72 -12.43
N ASP A 58 7.79 -0.86 -12.31
CA ASP A 58 9.02 -1.11 -11.54
C ASP A 58 9.04 -0.43 -10.16
N ALA A 59 7.87 -0.25 -9.54
CA ALA A 59 7.75 0.41 -8.26
C ALA A 59 6.82 -0.32 -7.28
N LEU A 60 6.92 0.10 -6.02
CA LEU A 60 6.17 -0.42 -4.88
C LEU A 60 5.47 0.75 -4.17
N PHE A 61 4.26 0.51 -3.69
CA PHE A 61 3.67 1.32 -2.63
C PHE A 61 3.84 0.60 -1.30
N VAL A 62 4.55 1.21 -0.35
CA VAL A 62 4.89 0.57 0.93
C VAL A 62 4.30 1.34 2.10
N MET A 63 3.89 0.61 3.14
CA MET A 63 3.31 1.18 4.38
C MET A 63 3.90 0.49 5.59
N GLY A 64 3.98 1.19 6.72
CA GLY A 64 4.35 0.58 8.00
C GLY A 64 3.13 0.01 8.72
N ASP A 65 3.34 -1.10 9.44
CA ASP A 65 2.26 -1.74 10.22
C ASP A 65 1.76 -0.84 11.37
N ASN A 66 2.64 -0.01 11.98
CA ASN A 66 2.22 1.09 12.84
C ASN A 66 1.78 2.29 11.98
N ARG A 67 0.50 2.30 11.63
CA ARG A 67 -0.03 3.07 10.50
C ARG A 67 -0.05 4.56 10.74
N ASP A 68 -0.22 4.97 11.98
CA ASP A 68 -0.34 6.37 12.34
C ASP A 68 1.03 7.04 12.49
N GLU A 69 2.06 6.27 12.84
CA GLU A 69 3.43 6.76 13.12
C GLU A 69 4.43 6.47 11.99
N SER A 70 3.97 5.86 10.90
CA SER A 70 4.84 5.40 9.83
C SER A 70 5.08 6.47 8.76
N PHE A 71 6.32 6.97 8.68
CA PHE A 71 6.81 7.66 7.48
C PHE A 71 6.98 6.64 6.35
N ASP A 72 6.06 6.63 5.39
CA ASP A 72 5.96 5.66 4.30
C ASP A 72 5.45 6.28 2.98
N SER A 73 5.01 5.46 2.01
CA SER A 73 4.63 5.92 0.66
C SER A 73 3.51 6.96 0.63
N ARG A 74 2.72 7.10 1.70
CA ARG A 74 1.77 8.22 1.83
C ARG A 74 2.44 9.59 1.86
N PHE A 75 3.70 9.65 2.29
CA PHE A 75 4.47 10.88 2.41
C PHE A 75 5.47 11.05 1.27
N PHE A 76 6.20 9.99 0.93
CA PHE A 76 7.31 10.07 -0.04
C PHE A 76 6.99 9.47 -1.42
N GLY A 77 5.77 8.96 -1.62
CA GLY A 77 5.35 8.33 -2.87
C GLY A 77 5.86 6.90 -3.05
N VAL A 78 5.86 6.43 -4.29
CA VAL A 78 6.27 5.05 -4.62
C VAL A 78 7.78 4.85 -4.50
N VAL A 79 8.19 3.62 -4.20
CA VAL A 79 9.59 3.21 -4.08
C VAL A 79 9.95 2.39 -5.30
N SER A 80 10.94 2.83 -6.06
CA SER A 80 11.49 2.06 -7.18
C SER A 80 12.17 0.77 -6.67
N LEU A 81 12.02 -0.32 -7.41
CA LEU A 81 12.52 -1.65 -7.04
C LEU A 81 14.04 -1.68 -6.84
N ASP A 82 14.78 -0.84 -7.56
CA ASP A 82 16.25 -0.69 -7.44
C ASP A 82 16.71 -0.20 -6.05
N LYS A 83 15.82 0.44 -5.28
CA LYS A 83 16.10 0.94 -3.92
C LYS A 83 15.81 -0.11 -2.84
N VAL A 84 15.35 -1.30 -3.21
CA VAL A 84 14.94 -2.34 -2.27
C VAL A 84 16.09 -3.30 -1.99
N GLU A 85 16.64 -3.22 -0.78
CA GLU A 85 17.64 -4.17 -0.28
C GLU A 85 16.94 -5.28 0.54
N GLY A 86 16.63 -6.44 -0.07
CA GLY A 86 16.21 -7.66 0.66
C GLY A 86 14.93 -8.36 0.14
N LYS A 87 14.79 -9.66 0.48
CA LYS A 87 13.67 -10.53 0.11
C LYS A 87 12.65 -10.65 1.24
N ALA A 88 11.71 -9.73 1.35
CA ALA A 88 10.51 -9.96 2.15
C ALA A 88 9.31 -9.27 1.49
N ILE A 89 9.00 -9.69 0.26
CA ILE A 89 7.78 -9.26 -0.43
C ILE A 89 6.67 -10.23 0.00
N CYS A 90 5.88 -9.87 1.00
CA CYS A 90 4.63 -10.59 1.33
C CYS A 90 3.46 -9.86 0.65
N VAL A 91 3.08 -10.32 -0.55
CA VAL A 91 1.84 -9.86 -1.19
C VAL A 91 0.69 -10.70 -0.65
N GLN A 92 -0.13 -10.12 0.24
CA GLN A 92 -1.29 -10.79 0.78
C GLN A 92 -2.43 -10.78 -0.26
N TRP A 93 -2.56 -11.87 -1.02
CA TRP A 93 -3.71 -12.07 -1.91
C TRP A 93 -4.95 -12.43 -1.07
N SER A 94 -5.96 -11.55 -1.06
CA SER A 94 -7.31 -11.96 -0.68
C SER A 94 -7.86 -12.88 -1.77
N LYS A 95 -8.07 -14.17 -1.44
CA LYS A 95 -8.84 -15.08 -2.30
C LYS A 95 -10.32 -14.69 -2.26
N LYS A 96 -10.79 -13.94 -3.24
CA LYS A 96 -12.12 -14.11 -3.86
C LYS A 96 -12.08 -13.65 -5.32
N SER A 97 -12.53 -14.54 -6.19
CA SER A 97 -12.43 -14.48 -7.65
C SER A 97 -13.04 -13.23 -8.27
N ASN A 98 -12.27 -12.56 -9.14
CA ASN A 98 -12.59 -12.39 -10.57
C ASN A 98 -11.53 -11.48 -11.21
N ARG A 99 -10.42 -12.09 -11.65
CA ARG A 99 -9.59 -11.48 -12.70
C ARG A 99 -10.33 -11.69 -14.04
N ASN A 100 -11.40 -10.94 -14.27
CA ASN A 100 -11.86 -10.71 -15.63
C ASN A 100 -10.99 -9.59 -16.19
N GLY A 101 -9.84 -9.99 -16.75
CA GLY A 101 -9.16 -9.15 -17.71
C GLY A 101 -10.09 -8.95 -18.89
N SER A 102 -10.58 -7.73 -19.06
CA SER A 102 -11.05 -7.27 -20.36
C SER A 102 -10.24 -6.03 -20.70
N ARG A 103 -9.17 -6.25 -21.47
CA ARG A 103 -8.64 -5.20 -22.35
C ARG A 103 -9.74 -4.93 -23.36
N ILE A 104 -10.28 -3.72 -23.34
CA ILE A 104 -11.12 -3.21 -24.42
C ILE A 104 -10.59 -1.83 -24.79
N HIS A 105 -9.92 -1.84 -25.95
CA HIS A 105 -9.50 -0.75 -26.86
C HIS A 105 -8.75 0.44 -26.26
#